data_AF-A0A973J0N4-F1
#
_entry.id   AF-A0A973J0N4-F1
#
_cell.length_a   1.000
_cell.length_b   1.000
_cell.length_c   1.000
_cell.angle_alpha   90.00
_cell.angle_beta   90.00
_cell.angle_gamma   90.00
#
_symmetry.space_group_name_H-M   'P 1'
#
loop_
_entity.id
_entity.type
_entity.pdbx_description
1 polymer ?
#
loop_
_entity_poly.entity_id
_entity_poly.type
_entity_poly.pdbx_seq_one_letter_code
_entity_poly.pdbx_strand_id
1 'polypeptide(L)'
;RHGLRAEITWRKGKRVRLSDVLTEELIPGAARSLYKAGADARDIEYYLNGVVRERVISGRTGAEWQNNFINKHGRDFRRMTEQYYRNQQQEKPVHEWSW
;
A
#
# COMPACT_ATOMS: atom_id res chain seq x y z
N ARG A 1 -2.67 -7.76 13.65
CA ARG A 1 -2.47 -6.57 14.53
C ARG A 1 -1.38 -5.61 14.03
N HIS A 2 -0.29 -6.06 13.39
CA HIS A 2 0.85 -5.16 13.05
C HIS A 2 0.92 -4.68 11.58
N GLY A 3 0.26 -5.34 10.62
CA GLY A 3 0.20 -4.90 9.23
C GLY A 3 1.60 -4.67 8.62
N LEU A 4 1.79 -3.57 7.88
CA LEU A 4 3.09 -3.19 7.31
C LEU A 4 4.16 -2.86 8.36
N ARG A 5 3.77 -2.60 9.61
CA ARG A 5 4.68 -2.37 10.75
C ARG A 5 5.14 -3.68 11.42
N ALA A 6 4.80 -4.83 10.85
CA ALA A 6 5.21 -6.12 11.40
C ALA A 6 6.73 -6.32 11.27
N GLU A 7 7.32 -6.92 12.29
CA GLU A 7 8.67 -7.48 12.21
C GLU A 7 8.59 -8.98 11.93
N ILE A 8 9.34 -9.40 10.91
CA ILE A 8 9.40 -10.78 10.47
C ILE A 8 10.81 -11.33 10.62
N THR A 9 10.92 -12.64 10.80
CA THR A 9 12.18 -13.34 10.62
C THR A 9 12.36 -13.57 9.13
N TRP A 10 13.38 -12.97 8.55
CA TRP A 10 13.74 -13.07 7.15
C TRP A 10 15.05 -13.84 6.98
N ARG A 11 15.53 -13.94 5.73
CA ARG A 11 16.72 -14.71 5.30
C ARG A 11 17.79 -14.82 6.38
N LYS A 12 18.30 -16.05 6.56
CA LYS A 12 19.33 -16.39 7.57
C LYS A 12 18.94 -16.04 9.01
N GLY A 13 17.63 -16.01 9.32
CA GLY A 13 17.12 -15.79 10.67
C GLY A 13 17.12 -14.32 11.13
N LYS A 14 17.41 -13.35 10.25
CA LYS A 14 17.47 -11.94 10.63
C LYS A 14 16.07 -11.37 10.89
N ARG A 15 15.87 -10.70 12.02
CA ARG A 15 14.65 -9.93 12.30
C ARG A 15 14.70 -8.60 11.54
N VAL A 16 13.67 -8.31 10.75
CA VAL A 16 13.56 -7.10 9.91
C VAL A 16 12.11 -6.61 9.83
N ARG A 17 11.91 -5.34 9.48
CA ARG A 17 10.58 -4.80 9.20
C ARG A 17 10.08 -5.32 7.86
N LEU A 18 8.80 -5.72 7.81
CA LEU A 18 8.16 -6.19 6.58
C LEU A 18 8.18 -5.12 5.48
N SER A 19 7.99 -3.85 5.83
CA SER A 19 8.07 -2.72 4.90
C SER A 19 9.39 -2.71 4.13
N ASP A 20 10.50 -2.91 4.83
CA ASP A 20 11.85 -2.82 4.27
C ASP A 20 12.10 -3.99 3.31
N VAL A 21 11.68 -5.20 3.69
CA VAL A 21 11.73 -6.38 2.80
C VAL A 21 10.91 -6.15 1.53
N LEU A 22 9.72 -5.56 1.65
CA LEU A 22 8.86 -5.27 0.50
C LEU A 22 9.49 -4.23 -0.42
N THR A 23 9.97 -3.11 0.11
CA THR A 23 10.48 -1.98 -0.68
C THR A 23 11.87 -2.21 -1.27
N GLU A 24 12.74 -2.95 -0.58
CA GLU A 24 14.14 -3.15 -0.98
C GLU A 24 14.35 -4.46 -1.76
N GLU A 25 13.56 -5.50 -1.47
CA GLU A 25 13.77 -6.83 -2.07
C GLU A 25 12.60 -7.25 -2.99
N LEU A 26 11.40 -7.38 -2.43
CA LEU A 26 10.31 -8.10 -3.10
C LEU A 26 9.68 -7.32 -4.26
N ILE A 27 9.34 -6.05 -4.06
CA ILE A 27 8.74 -5.21 -5.10
C ILE A 27 9.72 -4.98 -6.26
N PRO A 28 11.00 -4.58 -6.03
CA PRO A 28 11.98 -4.47 -7.11
C PRO A 28 12.24 -5.81 -7.81
N GLY A 29 12.24 -6.92 -7.05
CA GLY A 29 12.36 -8.27 -7.61
C GLY A 29 11.21 -8.64 -8.54
N ALA A 30 9.98 -8.37 -8.11
CA ALA A 30 8.78 -8.61 -8.90
C ALA A 30 8.78 -7.76 -10.19
N ALA A 31 9.14 -6.47 -10.11
CA ALA A 31 9.23 -5.60 -11.28
C ALA A 31 10.21 -6.16 -12.32
N ARG A 32 11.43 -6.53 -11.90
CA ARG A 32 12.42 -7.15 -12.81
C ARG A 32 11.91 -8.43 -13.46
N SER A 33 11.21 -9.28 -12.72
CA SER A 33 10.67 -10.53 -13.26
C SER A 33 9.54 -10.27 -14.26
N LEU A 34 8.65 -9.31 -13.99
CA LEU A 34 7.57 -8.92 -14.89
C LEU A 34 8.11 -8.30 -16.19
N TYR A 35 9.16 -7.46 -16.09
CA TYR A 35 9.86 -6.94 -17.27
C TYR A 35 10.41 -8.06 -18.15
N LYS A 36 11.06 -9.06 -17.54
CA LYS A 36 11.59 -10.24 -18.28
C LYS A 36 10.49 -11.09 -18.89
N ALA A 37 9.31 -11.14 -18.26
CA ALA A 37 8.16 -11.86 -18.76
C ALA A 37 7.40 -11.13 -19.89
N GLY A 38 7.80 -9.89 -20.23
CA GLY A 38 7.19 -9.12 -21.30
C GLY A 38 5.89 -8.40 -20.91
N ALA A 39 5.63 -8.18 -19.62
CA ALA A 39 4.50 -7.35 -19.19
C ALA A 39 4.71 -5.87 -19.61
N ASP A 40 3.61 -5.13 -19.82
CA ASP A 40 3.66 -3.72 -20.24
C ASP A 40 4.40 -2.88 -19.18
N ALA A 41 5.42 -2.15 -19.64
CA ALA A 41 6.26 -1.33 -18.77
C ALA A 41 5.47 -0.25 -18.02
N ARG A 42 4.47 0.35 -18.68
CA ARG A 42 3.62 1.39 -18.07
C ARG A 42 2.76 0.80 -16.95
N ASP A 43 2.26 -0.42 -17.12
CA ASP A 43 1.49 -1.09 -16.08
C ASP A 43 2.37 -1.45 -14.88
N ILE A 44 3.60 -1.92 -15.11
CA ILE A 44 4.57 -2.19 -14.03
C ILE A 44 4.88 -0.89 -13.27
N GLU A 45 5.22 0.18 -13.99
CA GLU A 45 5.55 1.46 -13.37
C GLU A 45 4.35 2.05 -12.63
N TYR A 46 3.16 2.03 -13.21
CA TYR A 46 1.96 2.56 -12.57
C TYR A 46 1.54 1.71 -11.36
N TYR A 47 1.24 0.43 -11.56
CA TYR A 47 0.64 -0.38 -10.50
C TYR A 47 1.65 -0.80 -9.44
N LEU A 48 2.82 -1.30 -9.84
CA LEU A 48 3.76 -1.88 -8.89
C LEU A 48 4.60 -0.80 -8.21
N ASN A 49 5.19 0.11 -9.00
CA ASN A 49 6.06 1.16 -8.45
C ASN A 49 5.27 2.39 -7.98
N GLY A 50 4.27 2.83 -8.75
CA GLY A 50 3.47 4.02 -8.44
C GLY A 50 2.40 3.80 -7.39
N VAL A 51 1.79 2.60 -7.31
CA VAL A 51 0.68 2.34 -6.37
C VAL A 51 1.09 1.43 -5.21
N VAL A 52 1.58 0.22 -5.50
CA VAL A 52 1.86 -0.77 -4.43
C VAL A 52 3.03 -0.33 -3.56
N ARG A 53 4.16 0.05 -4.16
CA ARG A 53 5.34 0.51 -3.44
C ARG A 53 5.05 1.74 -2.57
N GLU A 54 4.33 2.72 -3.11
CA GLU A 54 3.99 3.95 -2.39
C GLU A 54 3.02 3.70 -1.22
N ARG A 55 2.11 2.72 -1.32
CA ARG A 55 1.30 2.28 -0.16
C ARG A 55 2.15 1.67 0.94
N VAL A 56 3.21 0.93 0.58
CA VAL A 56 4.13 0.35 1.56
C VAL A 56 4.94 1.45 2.24
N ILE A 57 5.51 2.38 1.47
CA ILE A 57 6.34 3.49 1.97
C ILE A 57 5.54 4.41 2.88
N SER A 58 4.36 4.84 2.43
CA SER A 58 3.50 5.75 3.21
C SER A 58 2.81 5.05 4.38
N GLY A 59 2.76 3.71 4.38
CA GLY A 59 1.93 2.93 5.30
C GLY A 59 0.43 3.13 5.11
N ARG A 60 -0.01 3.83 4.05
CA ARG A 60 -1.41 4.15 3.78
C ARG A 60 -2.03 3.06 2.92
N THR A 61 -2.76 2.16 3.57
CA THR A 61 -3.62 1.16 2.91
C THR A 61 -5.09 1.53 3.09
N GLY A 62 -6.01 0.86 2.37
CA GLY A 62 -7.45 1.05 2.58
C GLY A 62 -7.89 0.74 4.02
N ALA A 63 -7.34 -0.32 4.61
CA ALA A 63 -7.62 -0.68 6.00
C ALA A 63 -7.09 0.38 6.99
N GLU A 64 -5.88 0.89 6.77
CA GLU A 64 -5.33 1.97 7.62
C GLU A 64 -6.10 3.28 7.45
N TRP A 65 -6.56 3.61 6.24
CA TRP A 65 -7.41 4.76 6.01
C TRP A 65 -8.74 4.65 6.78
N GLN A 66 -9.39 3.48 6.74
CA GLN A 66 -10.63 3.23 7.48
C GLN A 66 -10.40 3.28 9.00
N ASN A 67 -9.34 2.65 9.49
CA ASN A 67 -8.96 2.71 10.91
C ASN A 67 -8.74 4.16 11.37
N ASN A 68 -8.00 4.95 10.59
CA ASN A 68 -7.75 6.35 10.88
C ASN A 68 -9.03 7.20 10.82
N PHE A 69 -9.93 6.93 9.87
CA PHE A 69 -11.23 7.57 9.82
C PHE A 69 -12.03 7.29 11.10
N ILE A 70 -12.13 6.04 11.51
CA ILE A 70 -12.87 5.64 12.72
C ILE A 70 -12.24 6.26 13.98
N ASN A 71 -10.92 6.29 14.07
CA ASN A 71 -10.22 6.93 15.18
C ASN A 71 -10.48 8.44 15.26
N LYS A 72 -10.65 9.12 14.11
CA LYS A 72 -10.84 10.57 14.03
C LYS A 72 -12.30 11.00 14.15
N HIS A 73 -13.23 10.21 13.59
CA HIS A 73 -14.64 10.58 13.42
C HIS A 73 -15.62 9.66 14.14
N GLY A 74 -15.13 8.59 14.78
CA GLY A 74 -15.97 7.55 15.36
C GLY A 74 -16.50 6.56 14.31
N ARG A 75 -17.40 5.67 14.73
CA ARG A 75 -17.96 4.59 13.90
C ARG A 75 -19.09 5.06 12.97
N ASP A 76 -18.94 6.24 12.38
CA ASP A 76 -19.87 6.76 11.37
C ASP A 76 -19.55 6.17 9.99
N PHE A 77 -19.99 4.93 9.78
CA PHE A 77 -19.72 4.18 8.55
C PHE A 77 -20.42 4.77 7.32
N ARG A 78 -21.54 5.48 7.51
CA ARG A 78 -22.21 6.18 6.42
C ARG A 78 -21.31 7.29 5.88
N ARG A 79 -20.84 8.19 6.76
CA ARG A 79 -19.92 9.27 6.38
C ARG A 79 -18.60 8.72 5.84
N MET A 80 -18.09 7.64 6.41
CA MET A 80 -16.89 6.97 5.91
C MET A 80 -17.08 6.51 4.46
N THR A 81 -18.22 5.89 4.15
CA THR A 81 -18.54 5.40 2.80
C THR A 81 -18.73 6.55 1.81
N GLU A 82 -19.39 7.64 2.21
CA GLU A 82 -19.54 8.84 1.38
C GLU A 82 -18.18 9.47 1.05
N GLN A 83 -17.27 9.58 2.01
CA GLN A 83 -15.91 10.07 1.75
C GLN A 83 -15.10 9.10 0.89
N TYR A 84 -15.24 7.79 1.12
CA TYR A 84 -14.59 6.76 0.32
C TYR A 84 -15.00 6.88 -1.15
N TYR A 85 -16.29 7.03 -1.41
CA TYR A 85 -16.84 7.23 -2.75
C TYR A 85 -16.25 8.48 -3.41
N ARG A 86 -16.25 9.64 -2.72
CA ARG A 86 -15.65 10.88 -3.24
C ARG A 86 -14.17 10.73 -3.59
N ASN A 87 -13.42 9.99 -2.79
CA ASN A 87 -12.01 9.75 -3.05
C ASN A 87 -11.79 8.79 -4.22
N GLN A 88 -12.62 7.75 -4.37
CA GLN A 88 -12.57 6.83 -5.51
C GLN A 88 -12.87 7.53 -6.84
N GLN A 89 -13.80 8.50 -6.86
CA GLN A 89 -14.12 9.27 -8.06
C GLN A 89 -12.95 10.11 -8.59
N GLN A 90 -11.90 10.34 -7.79
CA GLN A 90 -10.70 11.04 -8.25
C GLN A 90 -9.73 10.12 -9.01
N GLU A 91 -9.99 8.82 -9.05
CA GLU A 91 -9.13 7.79 -9.67
C GLU A 91 -7.69 7.76 -9.14
N LYS A 92 -7.47 8.37 -7.97
CA LYS A 92 -6.18 8.40 -7.28
C LYS A 92 -5.99 7.19 -6.38
N PRO A 93 -4.77 6.69 -6.23
CA PRO A 93 -4.48 5.65 -5.25
C PRO A 93 -4.64 6.16 -3.82
N VAL A 94 -5.04 5.27 -2.90
CA VAL A 94 -5.34 5.60 -1.49
C VAL A 94 -4.22 6.35 -0.73
N HIS A 95 -2.96 6.19 -1.13
CA HIS A 95 -1.85 6.89 -0.48
C HIS A 95 -1.88 8.41 -0.74
N GLU A 96 -2.57 8.86 -1.81
CA GLU A 96 -2.77 10.26 -2.19
C GLU A 96 -4.08 10.88 -1.68
N TRP A 97 -4.97 10.10 -1.07
CA TRP A 97 -6.27 10.61 -0.64
C TRP A 97 -6.13 11.65 0.47
N SER A 98 -6.87 12.76 0.34
CA SER A 98 -7.07 13.75 1.40
C SER A 98 -8.25 13.39 2.30
N TRP A 99 -8.38 14.12 3.42
CA TRP A 99 -9.47 14.00 4.40
C TRP A 99 -10.69 14.82 4.00
#